data_AF-A0A2E3PR64-F1
#
_entry.id   AF-A0A2E3PR64-F1
#
_cell.length_a   1.000
_cell.length_b   1.000
_cell.length_c   1.000
_cell.angle_alpha   90.00
_cell.angle_beta   90.00
_cell.angle_gamma   90.00
#
_symmetry.space_group_name_H-M   'P 1'
#
loop_
_entity.id
_entity.type
_entity.pdbx_description
1 polymer ?
#
loop_
_entity_poly.entity_id
_entity_poly.type
_entity_poly.pdbx_seq_one_letter_code
_entity_poly.pdbx_strand_id
1 'polypeptide(L)' 'MDAEKLFELAVRLVEANVNAGQFFNPANFDTVIRDQVPIAFQALEAAWSEVTGEGEGRH' A
#
# COMPACT_ATOMS: atom_id res chain seq x y z
N MET A 1 4.88 8.34 -10.64
CA MET A 1 4.99 6.87 -10.51
C MET A 1 3.70 6.28 -11.02
N ASP A 2 3.72 5.16 -11.74
CA ASP A 2 2.47 4.56 -12.24
C ASP A 2 1.80 3.65 -11.19
N ALA A 3 0.53 3.32 -11.44
CA ALA A 3 -0.27 2.49 -10.56
C ALA A 3 0.28 1.05 -10.45
N GLU A 4 0.87 0.51 -11.51
CA GLU A 4 1.47 -0.83 -11.49
C GLU A 4 2.63 -0.89 -10.50
N LYS A 5 3.52 0.11 -10.52
CA LYS A 5 4.65 0.19 -9.60
C LYS A 5 4.22 0.42 -8.15
N LEU A 6 3.22 1.27 -7.93
CA LEU A 6 2.62 1.48 -6.61
C LEU A 6 2.04 0.18 -6.06
N PHE A 7 1.36 -0.61 -6.90
CA PHE A 7 0.79 -1.89 -6.51
C PHE A 7 1.86 -2.93 -6.16
N GLU A 8 2.91 -3.06 -6.97
CA GLU A 8 4.06 -3.93 -6.64
C GLU A 8 4.69 -3.58 -5.29
N LEU A 9 4.89 -2.28 -5.03
CA LEU A 9 5.45 -1.80 -3.77
C LEU A 9 4.53 -2.08 -2.58
N ALA A 10 3.22 -1.92 -2.76
CA ALA A 10 2.22 -2.23 -1.74
C ALA A 10 2.27 -3.71 -1.35
N VAL A 11 2.34 -4.63 -2.33
CA VAL A 11 2.47 -6.08 -2.08
C VAL A 11 3.76 -6.38 -1.30
N ARG A 12 4.90 -5.81 -1.71
CA ARG A 12 6.18 -6.01 -1.02
C ARG A 12 6.19 -5.46 0.41
N LEU A 13 5.54 -4.33 0.65
CA LEU A 13 5.41 -3.75 1.99
C LEU A 13 4.58 -4.66 2.90
N VAL A 14 3.46 -5.18 2.37
CA VAL A 14 2.60 -6.11 3.10
C VAL A 14 3.35 -7.42 3.40
N GLU A 15 4.06 -7.97 2.41
CA GLU A 15 4.91 -9.15 2.59
C GLU A 15 5.98 -8.92 3.68
N ALA A 16 6.66 -7.77 3.66
CA ALA A 16 7.66 -7.42 4.67
C ALA A 16 7.04 -7.33 6.08
N ASN A 17 5.86 -6.74 6.21
CA ASN A 17 5.15 -6.63 7.48
C ASN A 17 4.65 -7.99 8.00
N VAL A 18 4.22 -8.89 7.10
CA VAL A 18 3.88 -10.28 7.47
C VAL A 18 5.14 -10.99 7.98
N ASN A 19 6.26 -10.91 7.25
CA ASN A 19 7.52 -11.54 7.63
C ASN A 19 8.11 -10.96 8.93
N ALA A 20 7.85 -9.69 9.22
CA ALA A 20 8.22 -9.03 10.48
C ALA A 20 7.28 -9.39 11.66
N GLY A 21 6.24 -10.20 11.43
CA GLY A 21 5.25 -10.57 12.44
C GLY A 21 4.34 -9.42 12.87
N GLN A 22 4.31 -8.32 12.12
CA GLN A 22 3.49 -7.15 12.42
C GLN A 22 2.01 -7.41 12.11
N PHE A 23 1.73 -8.28 11.16
CA PHE A 23 0.38 -8.80 10.94
C PHE A 23 0.17 -10.07 11.76
N PHE A 24 -0.58 -9.92 12.86
CA PHE A 24 -0.99 -11.04 13.72
C PHE A 24 -1.99 -11.96 12.99
N ASN A 25 -1.72 -13.25 13.05
CA ASN A 25 -2.61 -14.34 12.65
C ASN A 25 -3.98 -14.19 13.36
N PRO A 26 -5.14 -14.28 12.67
CA PRO A 26 -5.34 -14.84 11.34
C PRO A 26 -5.87 -13.81 10.33
N ALA A 27 -5.03 -12.90 9.85
CA ALA A 27 -5.28 -12.34 8.52
C ALA A 27 -5.16 -13.50 7.53
N ASN A 28 -6.31 -14.01 7.05
CA ASN A 28 -6.32 -15.01 5.99
C ASN A 28 -5.89 -14.33 4.67
N PHE A 29 -5.63 -15.14 3.65
CA PHE A 29 -5.23 -14.64 2.33
C PHE A 29 -6.21 -13.58 1.79
N ASP A 30 -7.52 -13.74 2.04
CA ASP A 30 -8.54 -12.77 1.61
C ASP A 30 -8.34 -11.40 2.25
N THR A 31 -8.07 -11.33 3.57
CA THR A 31 -7.77 -10.09 4.30
C THR A 31 -6.50 -9.40 3.77
N VAL A 32 -5.47 -10.17 3.43
CA VAL A 32 -4.23 -9.61 2.87
C VAL A 32 -4.51 -8.92 1.53
N ILE A 33 -5.25 -9.59 0.64
CA ILE A 33 -5.53 -9.07 -0.70
C ILE A 33 -6.59 -7.97 -0.70
N ARG A 34 -7.66 -8.09 0.09
CA ARG A 34 -8.78 -7.14 0.07
C ARG A 34 -8.58 -5.91 0.92
N ASP A 35 -7.80 -6.02 2.00
CA ASP A 35 -7.66 -4.93 2.96
C ASP A 35 -6.22 -4.41 2.97
N GLN A 36 -5.24 -5.27 3.24
CA GLN A 36 -3.87 -4.81 3.52
C GLN A 36 -3.16 -4.24 2.29
N VAL A 37 -3.23 -4.93 1.14
CA VAL A 37 -2.62 -4.46 -0.10
C VAL A 37 -3.26 -3.14 -0.58
N PRO A 38 -4.60 -2.99 -0.62
CA PRO A 38 -5.22 -1.71 -0.96
C PRO A 38 -4.88 -0.56 0.00
N ILE A 39 -4.80 -0.83 1.32
CA ILE A 39 -4.39 0.19 2.30
C ILE A 39 -2.96 0.65 2.03
N ALA A 40 -2.02 -0.30 1.82
CA ALA A 40 -0.63 0.02 1.50
C ALA A 40 -0.53 0.80 0.18
N PHE A 41 -1.31 0.42 -0.83
CA PHE A 41 -1.37 1.12 -2.12
C PHE A 41 -1.80 2.58 -1.94
N GLN A 42 -2.92 2.83 -1.27
CA GLN A 42 -3.44 4.19 -1.06
C GLN A 42 -2.46 5.05 -0.26
N ALA A 43 -1.79 4.47 0.75
CA ALA A 43 -0.76 5.18 1.51
C ALA A 43 0.44 5.57 0.64
N LEU A 44 0.90 4.68 -0.24
CA LEU A 44 1.98 4.96 -1.17
C LEU A 44 1.59 5.98 -2.24
N GLU A 45 0.36 5.91 -2.74
CA GLU A 45 -0.20 6.88 -3.70
C GLU A 45 -0.25 8.29 -3.09
N ALA A 46 -0.77 8.41 -1.85
CA ALA A 46 -0.81 9.68 -1.13
C ALA A 46 0.60 10.24 -0.87
N ALA A 47 1.53 9.40 -0.39
CA ALA A 47 2.91 9.80 -0.15
C ALA A 47 3.63 10.22 -1.44
N TRP A 48 3.37 9.53 -2.55
CA TRP A 48 3.92 9.90 -3.85
C TRP A 48 3.38 11.26 -4.31
N SER A 49 2.06 11.46 -4.22
CA SER A 49 1.40 12.72 -4.59
C SER A 49 1.92 13.92 -3.77
N GLU A 50 2.17 13.73 -2.48
CA GLU A 50 2.76 14.75 -1.60
C GLU A 50 4.18 15.12 -2.04
N VAL A 51 5.00 14.13 -2.40
CA VAL A 51 6.40 14.34 -2.81
C VAL A 51 6.50 14.99 -4.19
N THR A 52 5.60 14.66 -5.12
CA THR A 52 5.64 15.19 -6.50
C THR A 52 4.87 16.49 -6.69
N GLY A 53 4.05 16.89 -5.73
CA GLY A 53 3.13 18.03 -5.89
C GLY A 53 2.01 17.74 -6.89
N GLU A 54 1.78 16.48 -7.27
CA GLU A 54 0.67 16.06 -8.15
C GLU A 54 -0.72 16.22 -7.47
N GLY A 55 -0.74 16.70 -6.22
CA GLY A 55 -1.94 16.94 -5.40
C GLY A 55 -2.55 18.35 -5.44
N GLU A 56 -1.93 19.34 -6.12
CA GLU A 56 -2.53 20.67 -6.27
C GLU A 56 -3.57 20.72 -7.41
N GLY A 57 -4.76 20.18 -7.11
CA GLY A 57 -5.91 20.19 -8.04
C GLY A 57 -7.27 19.95 -7.38
N ARG A 58 -7.39 20.14 -6.06
CA ARG A 58 -8.66 20.09 -5.34
C ARG A 58 -8.76 21.27 -4.36
N HIS A 59 -9.16 22.42 -4.89
CA HIS A 59 -9.75 23.54 -4.14
C HIS A 59 -11.20 23.74 -4.61
#